data_AF-A0A7K3WTK2-F1
#
_entry.id   AF-A0A7K3WTK2-F1
#
_cell.length_a   1.000
_cell.length_b   1.000
_cell.length_c   1.000
_cell.angle_alpha   90.00
_cell.angle_beta   90.00
_cell.angle_gamma   90.00
#
_symmetry.space_group_name_H-M   'P 1'
#
loop_
_entity.id
_entity.type
_entity.pdbx_description
1 polymer ?
#
loop_
_entity_poly.entity_id
_entity_poly.type
_entity_poly.pdbx_seq_one_letter_code
_entity_poly.pdbx_strand_id
1 'polypeptide(L)'
;MLKAVEGITSSESLHWINAFGLIDADDRTTDQIQELFEKRIIATKCYSVESLYYHLDIIRFVANTYAELTGSDSDELFGTATVNIVSYISSHKERLCSRLSEKRVRTEIMSMLPKHTDIIENKDFELKLSLEDYFNQEVAKFDQLIYDKNLNGLIARYPVRETPVLNNIANGLGIDRATYESIVRKLIIDDEAVLKTLRTILGELTALIIKENYAQSSRQLRP
;
A
#
# COMPACT_ATOMS: atom_id res chain seq x y z
N MET A 1 -4.51 11.91 -11.97
CA MET A 1 -3.35 12.18 -11.09
C MET A 1 -2.02 11.89 -11.80
N LEU A 2 -1.79 10.69 -12.34
CA LEU A 2 -0.58 10.31 -13.09
C LEU A 2 -0.17 11.32 -14.19
N LYS A 3 -1.09 11.61 -15.12
CA LYS A 3 -0.87 12.58 -16.21
C LYS A 3 -0.55 14.01 -15.75
N ALA A 4 -1.00 14.39 -14.55
CA ALA A 4 -0.70 15.71 -14.00
C ALA A 4 0.73 15.79 -13.48
N VAL A 5 1.21 14.75 -12.81
CA VAL A 5 2.61 14.66 -12.35
C VAL A 5 3.55 14.60 -13.55
N GLU A 6 3.24 13.80 -14.57
CA GLU A 6 4.02 13.73 -15.81
C GLU A 6 4.05 15.09 -16.54
N GLY A 7 2.91 15.78 -16.66
CA GLY A 7 2.82 17.09 -17.30
C GLY A 7 3.61 18.19 -16.59
N ILE A 8 3.55 18.24 -15.26
CA ILE A 8 4.33 19.20 -14.45
C ILE A 8 5.82 18.85 -14.55
N THR A 9 6.20 17.59 -14.37
CA THR A 9 7.61 17.17 -14.41
C THR A 9 8.25 17.41 -15.78
N SER A 10 7.51 17.23 -16.87
CA SER A 10 8.01 17.51 -18.23
C SER A 10 8.17 19.01 -18.56
N SER A 11 7.65 19.91 -17.71
CA SER A 11 7.72 21.36 -17.88
C SER A 11 8.50 22.06 -16.75
N GLU A 12 9.43 21.34 -16.12
CA GLU A 12 10.28 21.85 -15.02
C GLU A 12 10.99 23.17 -15.30
N SER A 13 11.31 23.48 -16.56
CA SER A 13 11.94 24.75 -16.93
C SER A 13 11.00 25.96 -16.88
N LEU A 14 9.69 25.73 -16.78
CA LEU A 14 8.65 26.75 -16.81
C LEU A 14 8.06 27.08 -15.43
N HIS A 15 8.43 26.32 -14.39
CA HIS A 15 7.92 26.54 -13.04
C HIS A 15 8.90 26.06 -11.95
N TRP A 16 8.56 26.39 -10.71
CA TRP A 16 9.31 26.08 -9.50
C TRP A 16 8.69 24.94 -8.67
N ILE A 17 7.66 24.28 -9.22
CA ILE A 17 6.91 23.20 -8.57
C ILE A 17 7.61 21.85 -8.81
N ASN A 18 7.81 21.09 -7.74
CA ASN A 18 8.13 19.67 -7.84
C ASN A 18 6.88 18.84 -7.60
N ALA A 19 6.41 18.14 -8.64
CA ALA A 19 5.29 17.21 -8.50
C ALA A 19 5.80 15.79 -8.18
N PHE A 20 5.13 15.15 -7.23
CA PHE A 20 5.30 13.74 -6.90
C PHE A 20 3.93 13.07 -6.90
N GLY A 21 3.87 11.84 -7.41
CA GLY A 21 2.67 11.01 -7.35
C GLY A 21 2.78 9.93 -6.29
N LEU A 22 1.70 9.68 -5.56
CA LEU A 22 1.53 8.48 -4.75
C LEU A 22 0.29 7.74 -5.25
N ILE A 23 0.44 6.46 -5.55
CA ILE A 23 -0.65 5.59 -5.98
C ILE A 23 -0.63 4.29 -5.20
N ASP A 24 -1.77 3.60 -5.14
CA ASP A 24 -1.83 2.21 -4.71
C ASP A 24 -0.90 1.36 -5.60
N ALA A 25 -0.08 0.46 -5.03
CA ALA A 25 0.62 -0.51 -5.88
C ALA A 25 -0.36 -1.40 -6.62
N ASP A 26 -1.53 -1.66 -6.03
CA ASP A 26 -2.45 -2.70 -6.45
C ASP A 26 -1.69 -4.04 -6.58
N ASP A 27 -1.45 -4.47 -7.81
CA ASP A 27 -0.76 -5.70 -8.21
C ASP A 27 0.34 -5.44 -9.25
N ARG A 28 0.82 -4.21 -9.36
CA ARG A 28 1.84 -3.82 -10.35
C ARG A 28 3.10 -4.66 -10.21
N THR A 29 3.68 -5.02 -11.35
CA THR A 29 4.97 -5.72 -11.40
C THR A 29 6.10 -4.81 -10.93
N THR A 30 7.24 -5.39 -10.57
CA THR A 30 8.45 -4.65 -10.22
C THR A 30 8.86 -3.69 -11.35
N ASP A 31 8.74 -4.13 -12.61
CA ASP A 31 9.05 -3.29 -13.77
C ASP A 31 8.10 -2.09 -13.91
N GLN A 32 6.80 -2.29 -13.69
CA GLN A 32 5.81 -1.21 -13.70
C GLN A 32 6.03 -0.23 -12.56
N ILE A 33 6.40 -0.72 -11.37
CA ILE A 33 6.75 0.12 -10.22
C ILE A 33 8.00 0.94 -10.54
N GLN A 34 9.00 0.33 -11.17
CA GLN A 34 10.23 1.01 -11.57
C GLN A 34 9.97 2.11 -12.63
N GLU A 35 9.16 1.83 -13.66
CA GLU A 35 8.80 2.81 -14.68
C GLU A 35 8.07 4.02 -14.06
N LEU A 36 7.17 3.78 -13.11
CA LEU A 36 6.49 4.86 -12.39
C LEU A 36 7.45 5.64 -11.50
N PHE A 37 8.37 4.95 -10.84
CA PHE A 37 9.38 5.58 -9.99
C PHE A 37 10.25 6.58 -10.78
N GLU A 38 10.65 6.21 -12.00
CA GLU A 38 11.38 7.10 -12.93
C GLU A 38 10.58 8.36 -13.29
N LYS A 39 9.25 8.28 -13.28
CA LYS A 39 8.33 9.41 -13.50
C LYS A 39 7.96 10.15 -12.21
N ARG A 40 8.67 9.90 -11.11
CA ARG A 40 8.39 10.42 -9.75
C ARG A 40 7.01 10.06 -9.21
N ILE A 41 6.50 8.90 -9.64
CA ILE A 41 5.24 8.35 -9.18
C ILE A 41 5.56 7.08 -8.40
N ILE A 42 5.16 7.03 -7.14
CA ILE A 42 5.49 5.91 -6.26
C ILE A 42 4.24 5.09 -6.00
N ALA A 43 4.35 3.80 -6.29
CA ALA A 43 3.37 2.80 -5.90
C ALA A 43 3.64 2.37 -4.45
N THR A 44 2.63 2.45 -3.59
CA THR A 44 2.77 2.08 -2.17
C THR A 44 3.09 0.60 -2.01
N LYS A 45 3.95 0.21 -1.06
CA LYS A 45 4.21 -1.22 -0.78
C LYS A 45 2.98 -2.00 -0.27
N CYS A 46 1.93 -1.29 0.10
CA CYS A 46 0.63 -1.85 0.42
C CYS A 46 -0.32 -1.81 -0.77
N TYR A 47 -1.24 -2.77 -0.80
CA TYR A 47 -2.30 -2.91 -1.81
C TYR A 47 -3.18 -1.67 -1.91
N SER A 48 -3.43 -1.00 -0.78
CA SER A 48 -4.30 0.17 -0.66
C SER A 48 -3.70 1.18 0.32
N VAL A 49 -3.78 2.48 0.03
CA VAL A 49 -3.32 3.55 0.93
C VAL A 49 -3.95 3.49 2.32
N GLU A 50 -5.18 2.97 2.45
CA GLU A 50 -5.84 2.78 3.75
C GLU A 50 -5.02 1.87 4.67
N SER A 51 -4.24 0.93 4.12
CA SER A 51 -3.35 0.06 4.90
C SER A 51 -2.32 0.86 5.72
N LEU A 52 -2.02 2.11 5.33
CA LEU A 52 -1.18 3.02 6.10
C LEU A 52 -1.87 3.45 7.39
N TYR A 53 -3.17 3.73 7.33
CA TYR A 53 -3.95 4.19 8.49
C TYR A 53 -4.23 3.05 9.45
N TYR A 54 -4.28 1.82 8.96
CA TYR A 54 -4.55 0.61 9.73
C TYR A 54 -3.29 -0.23 10.01
N HIS A 55 -2.11 0.36 9.83
CA HIS A 55 -0.87 -0.25 10.30
C HIS A 55 -0.90 -0.37 11.83
N LEU A 56 -0.43 -1.49 12.39
CA LEU A 56 -0.52 -1.77 13.83
C LEU A 56 0.07 -0.65 14.70
N ASP A 57 1.19 -0.05 14.28
CA ASP A 57 1.77 1.08 15.01
C ASP A 57 0.84 2.29 15.05
N ILE A 58 0.13 2.57 13.95
CA ILE A 58 -0.86 3.66 13.88
C ILE A 58 -2.07 3.34 14.76
N ILE A 59 -2.57 2.10 14.73
CA ILE A 59 -3.65 1.66 15.63
C ILE A 59 -3.24 1.86 17.09
N ARG A 60 -1.99 1.54 17.44
CA ARG A 60 -1.46 1.74 18.80
C ARG A 60 -1.34 3.21 19.19
N PHE A 61 -0.91 4.09 18.29
CA PHE A 61 -0.94 5.54 18.54
C PHE A 61 -2.36 6.05 18.78
N VAL A 62 -3.33 5.57 18.01
CA VAL A 62 -4.75 5.92 18.21
C VAL A 62 -5.26 5.38 19.55
N ALA A 63 -4.94 4.13 19.91
CA ALA A 63 -5.32 3.54 21.19
C ALA A 63 -4.77 4.34 22.37
N ASN A 64 -3.48 4.74 22.33
CA ASN A 64 -2.87 5.58 23.36
C ASN A 64 -3.58 6.93 23.49
N THR A 65 -3.79 7.60 22.35
CA THR A 65 -4.45 8.91 22.32
C THR A 65 -5.88 8.83 22.86
N TYR A 66 -6.60 7.77 22.49
CA TYR A 66 -7.97 7.59 22.93
C TYR A 66 -8.04 7.23 24.42
N ALA A 67 -7.15 6.37 24.90
CA ALA A 67 -6.99 6.05 26.33
C ALA A 67 -6.71 7.30 27.18
N GLU A 68 -5.85 8.20 26.73
CA GLU A 68 -5.56 9.47 27.41
C GLU A 68 -6.81 10.37 27.51
N LEU A 69 -7.66 10.37 26.48
CA LEU A 69 -8.87 11.19 26.45
C LEU A 69 -10.02 10.61 27.29
N THR A 70 -10.15 9.28 27.35
CA THR A 70 -11.28 8.60 28.02
C THR A 70 -10.94 8.02 29.38
N GLY A 71 -9.66 7.94 29.74
CA GLY A 71 -9.17 7.24 30.94
C GLY A 71 -9.24 5.71 30.84
N SER A 72 -9.41 5.16 29.63
CA SER A 72 -9.39 3.71 29.38
C SER A 72 -7.96 3.16 29.34
N ASP A 73 -7.81 1.84 29.35
CA ASP A 73 -6.50 1.18 29.20
C ASP A 73 -6.12 1.04 27.71
N SER A 74 -4.93 1.51 27.35
CA SER A 74 -4.49 1.51 25.95
C SER A 74 -4.19 0.10 25.42
N ASP A 75 -3.62 -0.77 26.26
CA ASP A 75 -3.29 -2.14 25.85
C ASP A 75 -4.56 -2.96 25.65
N GLU A 76 -5.59 -2.76 26.47
CA GLU A 76 -6.92 -3.35 26.30
C GLU A 76 -7.60 -2.86 25.02
N LEU A 77 -7.56 -1.56 24.74
CA LEU A 77 -8.10 -0.98 23.50
C LEU A 77 -7.39 -1.54 22.27
N PHE A 78 -6.05 -1.54 22.27
CA PHE A 78 -5.25 -2.09 21.17
C PHE A 78 -5.50 -3.59 20.99
N GLY A 79 -5.55 -4.35 22.08
CA GLY A 79 -5.87 -5.78 22.07
C GLY A 79 -7.24 -6.05 21.47
N THR A 80 -8.26 -5.33 21.91
CA THR A 80 -9.64 -5.46 21.42
C THR A 80 -9.75 -5.10 19.93
N ALA A 81 -9.06 -4.05 19.49
CA ALA A 81 -9.03 -3.63 18.09
C ALA A 81 -8.35 -4.65 17.17
N THR A 82 -7.38 -5.42 17.68
CA THR A 82 -6.51 -6.27 16.84
C THR A 82 -6.81 -7.76 16.93
N VAL A 83 -7.42 -8.24 18.02
CA VAL A 83 -7.63 -9.68 18.30
C VAL A 83 -8.39 -10.41 17.20
N ASN A 84 -9.36 -9.74 16.57
CA ASN A 84 -10.23 -10.35 15.57
C ASN A 84 -9.77 -10.13 14.11
N ILE A 85 -8.66 -9.42 13.87
CA ILE A 85 -8.17 -9.12 12.51
C ILE A 85 -7.98 -10.42 11.72
N VAL A 86 -7.29 -11.41 12.30
CA VAL A 86 -7.05 -12.70 11.65
C VAL A 86 -8.36 -13.39 11.32
N SER A 87 -9.31 -13.44 12.26
CA SER A 87 -10.62 -14.08 12.05
C SER A 87 -11.38 -13.46 10.88
N TYR A 88 -11.48 -12.13 10.84
CA TYR A 88 -12.22 -11.41 9.80
C TYR A 88 -11.56 -11.47 8.42
N ILE A 89 -10.22 -11.42 8.35
CA ILE A 89 -9.53 -11.57 7.06
C ILE A 89 -9.64 -13.04 6.60
N SER A 90 -9.48 -14.01 7.50
CA SER A 90 -9.52 -15.44 7.18
C SER A 90 -10.87 -15.89 6.66
N SER A 91 -11.98 -15.32 7.17
CA SER A 91 -13.32 -15.63 6.65
C SER A 91 -13.52 -15.20 5.20
N HIS A 92 -12.60 -14.40 4.64
CA HIS A 92 -12.61 -13.95 3.25
C HIS A 92 -11.40 -14.46 2.45
N LYS A 93 -10.62 -15.40 3.00
CA LYS A 93 -9.35 -15.89 2.42
C LYS A 93 -9.47 -16.26 0.94
N GLU A 94 -10.44 -17.10 0.59
CA GLU A 94 -10.62 -17.58 -0.79
C GLU A 94 -10.83 -16.42 -1.76
N ARG A 95 -11.73 -15.49 -1.42
CA ARG A 95 -12.01 -14.30 -2.24
C ARG A 95 -10.79 -13.38 -2.39
N LEU A 96 -10.03 -13.19 -1.30
CA LEU A 96 -8.83 -12.35 -1.32
C LEU A 96 -7.72 -12.99 -2.16
N CYS A 97 -7.48 -14.29 -1.98
CA CYS A 97 -6.46 -15.04 -2.72
C CYS A 97 -6.83 -15.16 -4.21
N SER A 98 -8.10 -15.43 -4.53
CA SER A 98 -8.55 -15.54 -5.92
C SER A 98 -8.43 -14.20 -6.65
N ARG A 99 -8.74 -13.08 -6.00
CA ARG A 99 -8.60 -11.73 -6.58
C ARG A 99 -7.16 -11.36 -6.91
N LEU A 100 -6.21 -11.69 -6.03
CA LEU A 100 -4.78 -11.50 -6.31
C LEU A 100 -4.29 -12.48 -7.39
N SER A 101 -4.79 -13.72 -7.38
CA SER A 101 -4.44 -14.75 -8.38
C SER A 101 -4.93 -14.37 -9.78
N GLU A 102 -6.18 -13.92 -9.91
CA GLU A 102 -6.77 -13.42 -11.16
C GLU A 102 -5.88 -12.32 -11.76
N LYS A 103 -5.55 -11.32 -10.94
CA LYS A 103 -4.68 -10.21 -11.30
C LYS A 103 -3.31 -10.69 -11.80
N ARG A 104 -2.65 -11.57 -11.05
CA ARG A 104 -1.35 -12.14 -11.43
C ARG A 104 -1.42 -12.91 -12.75
N VAL A 105 -2.44 -13.75 -12.92
CA VAL A 105 -2.67 -14.51 -14.16
C VAL A 105 -2.87 -13.56 -15.34
N ARG A 106 -3.70 -12.52 -15.20
CA ARG A 106 -3.94 -11.54 -16.27
C ARG A 106 -2.65 -10.82 -16.67
N THR A 107 -1.87 -10.38 -15.68
CA THR A 107 -0.59 -9.70 -15.93
C THR A 107 0.41 -10.60 -16.67
N GLU A 108 0.48 -11.88 -16.29
CA GLU A 108 1.36 -12.84 -16.94
C GLU A 108 0.90 -13.21 -18.37
N ILE A 109 -0.41 -13.40 -18.58
CA ILE A 109 -0.95 -13.60 -19.93
C ILE A 109 -0.59 -12.42 -20.82
N MET A 110 -0.81 -11.18 -20.34
CA MET A 110 -0.56 -9.98 -21.12
C MET A 110 0.91 -9.79 -21.47
N SER A 111 1.84 -10.19 -20.59
CA SER A 111 3.27 -10.10 -20.87
C SER A 111 3.76 -11.17 -21.86
N MET A 112 3.06 -12.30 -21.93
CA MET A 112 3.38 -13.41 -22.84
C MET A 112 2.72 -13.29 -24.22
N LEU A 113 1.80 -12.34 -24.44
CA LEU A 113 1.15 -12.18 -25.74
C LEU A 113 2.18 -11.95 -26.87
N PRO A 114 2.03 -12.63 -28.02
CA PRO A 114 2.97 -12.52 -29.13
C PRO A 114 2.97 -11.09 -29.70
N LYS A 115 4.13 -10.66 -30.18
CA LYS A 115 4.33 -9.34 -30.80
C LYS A 115 4.28 -9.46 -32.32
N HIS A 116 4.16 -8.32 -32.99
CA HIS A 116 4.15 -8.27 -34.46
C HIS A 116 5.37 -8.97 -35.10
N THR A 117 6.53 -8.92 -34.43
CA THR A 117 7.76 -9.61 -34.84
C THR A 117 7.59 -11.13 -34.87
N ASP A 118 6.92 -11.69 -33.87
CA ASP A 118 6.69 -13.14 -33.76
C ASP A 118 5.75 -13.65 -34.88
N ILE A 119 4.80 -12.80 -35.29
CA ILE A 119 3.89 -13.08 -36.41
C ILE A 119 4.66 -13.08 -37.75
N ILE A 120 5.52 -12.08 -37.98
CA ILE A 120 6.32 -11.99 -39.21
C ILE A 120 7.27 -13.20 -39.32
N GLU A 121 7.81 -13.65 -38.18
CA GLU A 121 8.69 -14.82 -38.08
C GLU A 121 7.94 -16.16 -38.15
N ASN A 122 6.61 -16.15 -38.29
CA ASN A 122 5.74 -17.33 -38.28
C ASN A 122 6.01 -18.27 -37.10
N LYS A 123 6.20 -17.70 -35.90
CA LYS A 123 6.38 -18.49 -34.68
C LYS A 123 5.05 -19.11 -34.23
N ASP A 124 5.11 -20.37 -33.82
CA ASP A 124 4.01 -21.01 -33.10
C ASP A 124 3.89 -20.42 -31.68
N PHE A 125 2.66 -20.24 -31.22
CA PHE A 125 2.36 -19.73 -29.88
C PHE A 125 1.33 -20.62 -29.18
N GLU A 126 1.73 -21.21 -28.05
CA GLU A 126 0.86 -21.94 -27.14
C GLU A 126 1.04 -21.41 -25.72
N LEU A 127 -0.07 -21.13 -25.04
CA LEU A 127 -0.08 -20.66 -23.65
C LEU A 127 -0.89 -21.63 -22.79
N LYS A 128 -0.24 -22.25 -21.81
CA LYS A 128 -0.85 -23.16 -20.84
C LYS A 128 -0.51 -22.72 -19.43
N LEU A 129 -1.53 -22.42 -18.64
CA LEU A 129 -1.41 -21.96 -17.26
C LEU A 129 -2.34 -22.77 -16.35
N SER A 130 -1.89 -23.06 -15.13
CA SER A 130 -2.68 -23.75 -14.10
C SER A 130 -3.22 -22.74 -13.09
N LEU A 131 -4.51 -22.42 -13.16
CA LEU A 131 -5.14 -21.47 -12.22
C LEU A 131 -5.08 -21.97 -10.77
N GLU A 132 -5.13 -23.29 -10.58
CA GLU A 132 -4.98 -23.94 -9.29
C GLU A 132 -3.61 -23.65 -8.68
N ASP A 133 -2.53 -23.68 -9.46
CA ASP A 133 -1.19 -23.38 -8.97
C ASP A 133 -1.07 -21.93 -8.49
N TYR A 134 -1.64 -20.96 -9.22
CA TYR A 134 -1.64 -19.56 -8.79
C TYR A 134 -2.40 -19.38 -7.48
N PHE A 135 -3.58 -20.00 -7.39
CA PHE A 135 -4.41 -19.92 -6.20
C PHE A 135 -3.73 -20.55 -4.98
N ASN A 136 -3.18 -21.76 -5.13
CA ASN A 136 -2.50 -22.49 -4.06
C ASN A 136 -1.23 -21.77 -3.60
N GLN A 137 -0.46 -21.17 -4.51
CA GLN A 137 0.69 -20.33 -4.15
C GLN A 137 0.27 -19.10 -3.32
N GLU A 138 -0.85 -18.47 -3.66
CA GLU A 138 -1.32 -17.30 -2.92
C GLU A 138 -1.90 -17.68 -1.56
N VAL A 139 -2.63 -18.80 -1.50
CA VAL A 139 -3.11 -19.41 -0.25
C VAL A 139 -1.94 -19.73 0.68
N ALA A 140 -0.86 -20.32 0.17
CA ALA A 140 0.33 -20.62 0.97
C ALA A 140 0.97 -19.36 1.59
N LYS A 141 1.02 -18.25 0.84
CA LYS A 141 1.51 -16.96 1.37
C LYS A 141 0.59 -16.40 2.44
N PHE A 142 -0.73 -16.49 2.23
CA PHE A 142 -1.72 -16.07 3.21
C PHE A 142 -1.57 -16.83 4.53
N ASP A 143 -1.44 -18.16 4.44
CA ASP A 143 -1.27 -19.03 5.61
C ASP A 143 0.06 -18.79 6.31
N GLN A 144 1.14 -18.53 5.56
CA GLN A 144 2.43 -18.16 6.14
C GLN A 144 2.33 -16.86 6.94
N LEU A 145 1.63 -15.84 6.43
CA LEU A 145 1.43 -14.58 7.14
C LEU A 145 0.62 -14.77 8.45
N ILE A 146 -0.35 -15.69 8.45
CA ILE A 146 -1.07 -16.06 9.69
C ILE A 146 -0.16 -16.79 10.66
N TYR A 147 0.60 -17.77 10.18
CA TYR A 147 1.54 -18.55 10.99
C TYR A 147 2.57 -17.65 11.67
N ASP A 148 3.14 -16.71 10.92
CA ASP A 148 4.11 -15.72 11.40
C ASP A 148 3.48 -14.62 12.27
N LYS A 149 2.15 -14.64 12.46
CA LYS A 149 1.36 -13.59 13.13
C LYS A 149 1.62 -12.18 12.55
N ASN A 150 1.91 -12.11 11.26
CA ASN A 150 2.28 -10.88 10.58
C ASN A 150 1.01 -10.13 10.12
N LEU A 151 0.32 -9.47 11.06
CA LEU A 151 -0.92 -8.74 10.76
C LEU A 151 -0.68 -7.56 9.82
N ASN A 152 0.44 -6.84 9.97
CA ASN A 152 0.81 -5.77 9.05
C ASN A 152 0.98 -6.30 7.62
N GLY A 153 1.57 -7.48 7.45
CA GLY A 153 1.69 -8.15 6.16
C GLY A 153 0.32 -8.52 5.57
N LEU A 154 -0.63 -9.00 6.38
CA LEU A 154 -2.00 -9.27 5.92
C LEU A 154 -2.72 -8.00 5.48
N ILE A 155 -2.68 -6.94 6.31
CA ILE A 155 -3.33 -5.67 6.03
C ILE A 155 -2.73 -5.00 4.79
N ALA A 156 -1.40 -5.04 4.66
CA ALA A 156 -0.70 -4.44 3.53
C ALA A 156 -0.87 -5.24 2.23
N ARG A 157 -0.95 -6.57 2.26
CA ARG A 157 -0.96 -7.39 1.04
C ARG A 157 -2.33 -7.53 0.40
N TYR A 158 -3.40 -7.59 1.20
CA TYR A 158 -4.73 -7.94 0.71
C TYR A 158 -5.66 -6.72 0.66
N PRO A 159 -6.67 -6.71 -0.22
CA PRO A 159 -7.68 -5.65 -0.29
C PRO A 159 -8.61 -5.65 0.92
N VAL A 160 -8.09 -5.33 2.10
CA VAL A 160 -8.85 -5.33 3.37
C VAL A 160 -10.00 -4.33 3.37
N ARG A 161 -9.97 -3.29 2.51
CA ARG A 161 -11.10 -2.37 2.29
C ARG A 161 -12.36 -3.07 1.79
N GLU A 162 -12.21 -4.24 1.17
CA GLU A 162 -13.33 -5.06 0.72
C GLU A 162 -13.84 -6.02 1.80
N THR A 163 -13.34 -5.89 3.04
CA THR A 163 -13.69 -6.73 4.19
C THR A 163 -14.17 -5.83 5.34
N PRO A 164 -14.89 -6.38 6.34
CA PRO A 164 -15.33 -5.59 7.50
C PRO A 164 -14.19 -5.23 8.48
N VAL A 165 -12.95 -5.65 8.22
CA VAL A 165 -11.79 -5.48 9.11
C VAL A 165 -11.58 -4.03 9.52
N LEU A 166 -11.66 -3.09 8.58
CA LEU A 166 -11.41 -1.67 8.87
C LEU A 166 -12.43 -1.08 9.86
N ASN A 167 -13.70 -1.47 9.71
CA ASN A 167 -14.75 -1.05 10.63
C ASN A 167 -14.59 -1.74 11.99
N ASN A 168 -14.22 -3.02 12.01
CA ASN A 168 -14.05 -3.77 13.25
C ASN A 168 -12.84 -3.29 14.07
N ILE A 169 -11.76 -2.84 13.43
CA ILE A 169 -10.63 -2.21 14.12
C ILE A 169 -11.10 -0.93 14.82
N ALA A 170 -11.81 -0.05 14.11
CA ALA A 170 -12.33 1.18 14.72
C ALA A 170 -13.31 0.88 15.86
N ASN A 171 -14.26 -0.03 15.63
CA ASN A 171 -15.23 -0.44 16.64
C ASN A 171 -14.58 -1.08 17.86
N GLY A 172 -13.47 -1.81 17.69
CA GLY A 172 -12.71 -2.38 18.80
C GLY A 172 -12.00 -1.33 19.66
N LEU A 173 -11.79 -0.12 19.12
CA LEU A 173 -11.36 1.06 19.88
C LEU A 173 -12.55 1.85 20.47
N GLY A 174 -13.79 1.39 20.26
CA GLY A 174 -15.00 2.06 20.73
C GLY A 174 -15.45 3.26 19.89
N ILE A 175 -14.91 3.43 18.67
CA ILE A 175 -15.19 4.57 17.80
C ILE A 175 -15.60 4.14 16.40
N ASP A 176 -16.30 5.01 15.68
CA ASP A 176 -16.58 4.76 14.26
C ASP A 176 -15.34 4.99 13.39
N ARG A 177 -15.40 4.46 12.16
CA ARG A 177 -14.31 4.57 11.18
C ARG A 177 -13.95 6.02 10.83
N ALA A 178 -14.92 6.91 10.65
CA ALA A 178 -14.64 8.30 10.28
C ALA A 178 -13.91 9.05 11.40
N THR A 179 -14.32 8.78 12.65
CA THR A 179 -13.65 9.29 13.86
C THR A 179 -12.22 8.76 13.96
N TYR A 180 -12.01 7.45 13.77
CA TYR A 180 -10.68 6.83 13.72
C TYR A 180 -9.76 7.54 12.73
N GLU A 181 -10.20 7.66 11.46
CA GLU A 181 -9.38 8.28 10.42
C GLU A 181 -9.12 9.78 10.69
N SER A 182 -10.04 10.46 11.39
CA SER A 182 -9.86 11.85 11.82
C SER A 182 -8.77 11.97 12.89
N ILE A 183 -8.77 11.07 13.88
CA ILE A 183 -7.73 11.01 14.92
C ILE A 183 -6.38 10.73 14.28
N VAL A 184 -6.30 9.76 13.36
CA VAL A 184 -5.06 9.47 12.61
C VAL A 184 -4.54 10.72 11.92
N ARG A 185 -5.38 11.43 11.15
CA ARG A 185 -4.95 12.67 10.46
C ARG A 185 -4.45 13.73 11.43
N LYS A 186 -5.11 13.90 12.57
CA LYS A 186 -4.69 14.84 13.61
C LYS A 186 -3.34 14.44 14.19
N LEU A 187 -3.14 13.16 14.52
CA LEU A 187 -1.88 12.64 15.04
C LEU A 187 -0.72 12.83 14.07
N ILE A 188 -0.95 12.70 12.76
CA ILE A 188 0.09 12.94 11.76
C ILE A 188 0.57 14.41 11.76
N ILE A 189 -0.30 15.34 12.11
CA ILE A 189 0.01 16.78 12.20
C ILE A 189 0.68 17.11 13.52
N ASP A 190 0.16 16.56 14.62
CA ASP A 190 0.50 16.98 15.98
C ASP A 190 1.64 16.15 16.61
N ASP A 191 1.89 14.92 16.15
CA ASP A 191 2.87 13.99 16.73
C ASP A 191 3.99 13.62 15.74
N GLU A 192 5.20 14.05 16.06
CA GLU A 192 6.39 13.81 15.23
C GLU A 192 6.75 12.31 15.13
N ALA A 193 6.49 11.51 16.16
CA ALA A 193 6.74 10.07 16.15
C ALA A 193 5.80 9.35 15.19
N VAL A 194 4.53 9.76 15.13
CA VAL A 194 3.55 9.24 14.17
C VAL A 194 3.97 9.60 12.75
N LEU A 195 4.33 10.86 12.51
CA LEU A 195 4.81 11.32 11.21
C LEU A 195 6.06 10.55 10.76
N LYS A 196 7.02 10.34 11.67
CA LYS A 196 8.25 9.58 11.40
C LYS A 196 7.94 8.12 11.05
N THR A 197 6.98 7.51 11.73
CA THR A 197 6.52 6.14 11.46
C THR A 197 5.97 6.04 10.03
N LEU A 198 5.06 6.93 9.63
CA LEU A 198 4.53 6.93 8.26
C LEU A 198 5.58 7.22 7.21
N ARG A 199 6.51 8.15 7.47
CA ARG A 199 7.64 8.43 6.57
C ARG A 199 8.54 7.21 6.37
N THR A 200 8.68 6.38 7.40
CA THR A 200 9.44 5.13 7.33
C THR A 200 8.70 4.09 6.48
N ILE A 201 7.39 3.95 6.68
CA ILE A 201 6.54 3.08 5.85
C ILE A 201 6.58 3.53 4.37
N LEU A 202 6.55 4.84 4.13
CA LEU A 202 6.67 5.48 2.81
C LEU A 202 8.12 5.78 2.42
N GLY A 203 9.10 5.01 2.91
CA GLY A 203 10.53 5.34 2.82
C GLY A 203 11.03 5.74 1.43
N GLU A 204 10.55 5.09 0.37
CA GLU A 204 10.92 5.41 -1.02
C GLU A 204 10.46 6.81 -1.44
N LEU A 205 9.25 7.21 -1.05
CA LEU A 205 8.73 8.55 -1.30
C LEU A 205 9.46 9.60 -0.49
N THR A 206 9.68 9.32 0.79
CA THR A 206 10.41 10.22 1.67
C THR A 206 11.83 10.46 1.13
N ALA A 207 12.54 9.41 0.71
CA ALA A 207 13.87 9.52 0.14
C ALA A 207 13.89 10.31 -1.18
N LEU A 208 12.91 10.08 -2.06
CA LEU A 208 12.81 10.79 -3.33
C LEU A 208 12.60 12.30 -3.13
N ILE A 209 11.66 12.68 -2.26
CA ILE A 209 11.38 14.09 -1.95
C ILE A 209 12.60 14.77 -1.33
N ILE A 210 13.26 14.12 -0.37
CA ILE A 210 14.46 14.65 0.28
C ILE A 210 15.59 14.87 -0.74
N LYS A 211 15.84 13.88 -1.60
CA LYS A 211 16.88 13.96 -2.65
C LYS A 211 16.66 15.15 -3.58
N GLU A 212 15.42 15.38 -4.02
CA GLU A 212 15.09 16.49 -4.91
C GLU A 212 15.21 17.85 -4.23
N ASN A 213 14.82 17.97 -2.96
CA ASN A 213 15.01 19.20 -2.19
C ASN A 213 16.50 19.57 -2.08
N TYR A 214 17.39 18.60 -1.82
CA TYR A 214 18.84 18.84 -1.81
C TYR A 214 19.39 19.21 -3.19
N ALA A 215 18.89 18.59 -4.27
CA ALA A 215 19.31 18.91 -5.64
C ALA A 215 18.95 20.35 -6.03
N GLN A 216 17.78 20.85 -5.60
CA GLN A 216 17.37 22.23 -5.84
C GLN A 216 18.20 23.25 -5.05
N SER A 217 18.45 23.00 -3.75
CA SER A 217 19.33 23.87 -2.95
C SER A 217 20.73 23.97 -3.54
N SER A 218 21.22 22.89 -4.16
CA SER A 218 22.53 22.85 -4.83
C SER A 218 22.56 23.58 -6.19
N ARG A 219 21.42 23.66 -6.89
CA ARG A 219 21.28 24.41 -8.16
C ARG A 219 21.17 25.92 -7.91
N GLN A 220 20.55 26.35 -6.82
CA GLN A 220 20.45 27.76 -6.43
C GLN A 220 21.78 28.36 -5.93
N LEU A 221 22.79 27.53 -5.66
CA LEU A 221 24.13 27.93 -5.20
C LEU A 221 25.17 28.02 -6.33
N ARG A 222 24.81 27.77 -7.59
CA ARG A 222 25.71 28.00 -8.73
C ARG A 222 25.45 29.41 -9.30
N PRO A 223 26.48 30.27 -9.37
CA PRO A 223 26.36 31.64 -9.84
C PRO A 223 25.97 31.73 -11.31
#